data_AF-A0A842MM84-F1
#
_entry.id   AF-A0A842MM84-F1
#
_cell.length_a   1.000
_cell.length_b   1.000
_cell.length_c   1.000
_cell.angle_alpha   90.00
_cell.angle_beta   90.00
_cell.angle_gamma   90.00
#
_symmetry.space_group_name_H-M   'P 1'
#
loop_
_entity.id
_entity.type
_entity.pdbx_description
1 polymer ?
#
loop_
_entity_poly.entity_id
_entity_poly.type
_entity_poly.pdbx_seq_one_letter_code
_entity_poly.pdbx_strand_id
1 'polypeptide(L)'
;MKTLRISNDIHQKLTSLLGELVAQTSKMQTYQDAIEAMLYQSVILPPELLNEVERFIQTHRERGYTTKEEFIRQAVRFLLKWESADYEYVEIPREDYERLNQALKEMDAPYLNAEDFILKQVQSVLDKYDQWLKERGEKE
;
A
#
# COMPACT_ATOMS: atom_id res chain seq x y z
N MET A 1 -0.52 43.80 9.25
CA MET A 1 -0.91 42.90 8.13
C MET A 1 0.34 42.41 7.45
N LYS A 2 0.50 41.09 7.29
CA LYS A 2 1.55 40.51 6.44
C LYS A 2 0.90 40.21 5.09
N THR A 3 1.40 40.79 4.01
CA THR A 3 0.84 40.59 2.66
C THR A 3 1.62 39.48 1.97
N LEU A 4 0.96 38.37 1.63
CA LEU A 4 1.52 37.30 0.83
C LEU A 4 1.14 37.49 -0.63
N ARG A 5 2.15 37.56 -1.50
CA ARG A 5 1.93 37.58 -2.96
C ARG A 5 1.83 36.14 -3.43
N ILE A 6 0.65 35.75 -3.88
CA ILE A 6 0.36 34.42 -4.42
C ILE A 6 0.14 34.51 -5.93
N SER A 7 0.60 33.50 -6.66
CA SER A 7 0.30 33.38 -8.09
C SER A 7 -1.16 32.97 -8.29
N ASN A 8 -1.70 33.21 -9.49
CA ASN A 8 -3.06 32.81 -9.83
C ASN A 8 -3.30 31.30 -9.67
N ASP A 9 -2.30 30.47 -10.01
CA ASP A 9 -2.40 29.02 -9.86
C ASP A 9 -2.51 28.58 -8.41
N ILE A 10 -1.71 29.18 -7.52
CA ILE A 10 -1.77 28.90 -6.09
C ILE A 10 -3.10 29.39 -5.52
N HIS A 11 -3.58 30.56 -5.96
CA HIS A 11 -4.89 31.07 -5.57
C HIS A 11 -6.01 30.10 -5.96
N GLN A 12 -6.03 29.59 -7.20
CA GLN A 12 -7.01 28.59 -7.62
C GLN A 12 -6.99 27.34 -6.76
N LYS A 13 -5.80 26.77 -6.49
CA LYS A 13 -5.66 25.59 -5.62
C LYS A 13 -6.18 25.84 -4.21
N LEU A 14 -5.84 27.00 -3.63
CA LEU A 14 -6.33 27.40 -2.31
C LEU A 14 -7.85 27.59 -2.30
N THR A 15 -8.44 28.18 -3.36
CA THR A 15 -9.90 28.34 -3.46
C THR A 15 -10.60 26.98 -3.51
N SER A 16 -10.08 26.03 -4.28
CA SER A 16 -10.64 24.67 -4.34
C SER A 16 -10.61 23.98 -2.98
N LEU A 17 -9.46 24.03 -2.30
CA LEU A 17 -9.28 23.42 -0.98
C LEU A 17 -10.20 24.08 0.07
N LEU A 18 -10.40 25.39 -0.02
CA LEU A 18 -11.33 26.12 0.84
C LEU A 18 -12.78 25.66 0.60
N GLY A 19 -13.18 25.41 -0.64
CA GLY A 19 -14.47 24.80 -0.98
C GLY A 19 -14.66 23.40 -0.37
N GLU A 20 -13.64 22.55 -0.45
CA GLU A 20 -13.65 21.22 0.17
C GLU A 20 -13.78 21.29 1.69
N LEU A 21 -13.03 22.17 2.36
CA LEU A 21 -13.10 22.36 3.81
C LEU A 21 -14.46 22.91 4.26
N VAL A 22 -15.06 23.83 3.50
CA VAL A 22 -16.42 24.32 3.78
C VAL A 22 -17.43 23.18 3.68
N ALA A 23 -17.31 22.33 2.66
CA ALA A 23 -18.18 21.17 2.49
C ALA A 23 -18.02 20.15 3.65
N GLN A 24 -16.78 19.86 4.06
CA GLN A 24 -16.50 18.91 5.16
C GLN A 24 -16.95 19.44 6.52
N THR A 25 -16.75 20.73 6.79
CA THR A 25 -16.99 21.32 8.12
C THR A 25 -18.36 21.98 8.25
N SER A 26 -19.07 22.19 7.14
CA SER A 26 -20.32 22.96 7.06
C SER A 26 -20.22 24.38 7.65
N LYS A 27 -19.01 24.93 7.72
CA LYS A 27 -18.70 26.25 8.27
C LYS A 27 -17.95 27.08 7.24
N MET A 28 -18.10 28.39 7.30
CA MET A 28 -17.29 29.31 6.50
C MET A 28 -15.82 29.19 6.92
N GLN A 29 -14.94 28.97 5.95
CA GLN A 29 -13.50 28.82 6.15
C GLN A 29 -12.76 29.96 5.46
N THR A 30 -11.57 30.26 5.94
CA THR A 30 -10.68 31.28 5.38
C THR A 30 -9.47 30.65 4.69
N TYR A 31 -8.74 31.45 3.90
CA TYR A 31 -7.46 30.99 3.35
C TYR A 31 -6.44 30.65 4.43
N GLN A 32 -6.54 31.25 5.62
CA GLN A 32 -5.70 30.88 6.74
C GLN A 32 -6.01 29.46 7.20
N ASP A 33 -7.29 29.12 7.36
CA ASP A 33 -7.71 27.75 7.74
C ASP A 33 -7.32 26.73 6.68
N ALA A 34 -7.39 27.10 5.39
CA ALA A 34 -6.92 26.25 4.29
C ALA A 34 -5.40 26.00 4.34
N ILE A 35 -4.60 27.05 4.58
CA ILE A 35 -3.14 26.91 4.72
C ILE A 35 -2.80 26.08 5.96
N GLU A 36 -3.50 26.29 7.07
CA GLU A 36 -3.30 25.54 8.31
C GLU A 36 -3.65 24.06 8.13
N ALA A 37 -4.78 23.76 7.49
CA ALA A 37 -5.14 22.39 7.12
C ALA A 37 -4.09 21.74 6.20
N MET A 38 -3.57 22.47 5.19
CA MET A 38 -2.49 21.96 4.34
C MET A 38 -1.23 21.65 5.15
N LEU A 39 -0.84 22.52 6.09
CA LEU A 39 0.34 22.29 6.93
C LEU A 39 0.15 21.11 7.90
N TYR A 40 -1.04 20.91 8.45
CA TYR A 40 -1.32 19.79 9.35
C TYR A 40 -1.54 18.45 8.64
N GLN A 41 -2.14 18.47 7.45
CA GLN A 41 -2.40 17.26 6.67
C GLN A 41 -1.22 16.84 5.81
N SER A 42 -0.32 17.77 5.46
CA SER A 42 0.85 17.46 4.66
C SER A 42 1.94 16.80 5.51
N VAL A 43 2.48 15.71 4.98
CA VAL A 43 3.71 15.12 5.48
C VAL A 43 4.85 15.70 4.65
N ILE A 44 5.76 16.42 5.29
CA ILE A 44 6.95 16.95 4.64
C ILE A 44 7.98 15.83 4.59
N LEU A 45 8.24 15.32 3.40
CA LEU A 45 9.25 14.29 3.18
C LEU A 45 10.61 14.92 2.82
N PRO A 46 11.73 14.33 3.27
CA PRO A 46 13.06 14.77 2.87
C PRO A 46 13.23 14.76 1.35
N PRO A 47 13.86 15.78 0.76
CA PRO A 47 14.05 15.85 -0.69
C PRO A 47 14.90 14.70 -1.23
N GLU A 48 15.83 14.16 -0.42
CA GLU A 48 16.66 13.01 -0.78
C GLU A 48 15.79 11.77 -1.07
N LEU A 49 14.79 11.52 -0.21
CA LEU A 49 13.85 10.41 -0.36
C LEU A 49 12.95 10.60 -1.59
N LEU A 50 12.46 11.82 -1.82
CA LEU A 50 11.65 12.11 -3.01
C LEU A 50 12.45 11.88 -4.30
N ASN A 51 13.72 12.28 -4.32
CA ASN A 51 14.62 12.06 -5.45
C ASN A 51 14.95 10.57 -5.65
N GLU A 52 15.03 9.79 -4.57
CA GLU A 52 15.21 8.34 -4.65
C GLU A 52 13.97 7.66 -5.24
N VAL A 53 12.77 8.02 -4.77
CA VAL A 53 11.50 7.53 -5.33
C VAL A 53 11.39 7.86 -6.81
N GLU A 54 11.72 9.10 -7.20
CA GLU A 54 11.66 9.52 -8.60
C GLU A 54 12.65 8.74 -9.48
N ARG A 55 13.89 8.54 -9.01
CA ARG A 55 14.86 7.68 -9.70
C ARG A 55 14.36 6.26 -9.83
N PHE A 56 13.79 5.69 -8.76
CA PHE A 56 13.25 4.33 -8.77
C PHE A 56 12.14 4.17 -9.82
N ILE A 57 11.18 5.10 -9.87
CA ILE A 57 10.09 5.12 -10.86
C ILE A 57 10.65 5.22 -12.28
N GLN A 58 11.65 6.07 -12.50
CA GLN A 58 12.27 6.23 -13.82
C GLN A 58 13.04 4.98 -14.27
N THR A 59 13.71 4.27 -13.34
CA THR A 59 14.44 3.03 -13.63
C THR A 59 13.49 1.85 -13.87
N HIS A 60 12.37 1.79 -13.16
CA HIS A 60 11.44 0.65 -13.16
C HIS A 60 10.08 1.01 -13.77
N ARG A 61 10.06 1.63 -14.95
CA ARG A 61 8.82 2.06 -15.62
C ARG A 61 7.87 0.90 -15.91
N GLU A 62 8.39 -0.32 -16.04
CA GLU A 62 7.61 -1.55 -16.21
C GLU A 62 6.67 -1.84 -15.04
N ARG A 63 6.92 -1.26 -13.86
CA ARG A 63 6.06 -1.42 -12.68
C ARG A 63 4.82 -0.52 -12.68
N GLY A 64 4.68 0.36 -13.69
CA GLY A 64 3.46 1.13 -13.94
C GLY A 64 3.27 2.37 -13.07
N TYR A 65 4.19 2.68 -12.15
CA TYR A 65 4.12 3.91 -11.37
C TYR A 65 4.35 5.14 -12.26
N THR A 66 3.46 6.12 -12.13
CA THR A 66 3.53 7.37 -12.92
C THR A 66 3.89 8.59 -12.09
N THR A 67 3.63 8.54 -10.78
CA THR A 67 3.83 9.66 -9.85
C THR A 67 4.45 9.19 -8.53
N LYS A 68 5.21 10.08 -7.89
CA LYS A 68 5.78 9.84 -6.54
C LYS A 68 4.68 9.63 -5.50
N GLU A 69 3.57 10.34 -5.62
CA GLU A 69 2.43 10.25 -4.71
C GLU A 69 1.77 8.86 -4.77
N GLU A 70 1.67 8.27 -5.96
CA GLU A 70 1.17 6.91 -6.16
C GLU A 70 2.07 5.87 -5.49
N PHE A 71 3.37 5.96 -5.72
CA PHE A 71 4.35 5.07 -5.11
C PHE A 71 4.34 5.16 -3.57
N ILE A 72 4.40 6.38 -3.03
CA ILE A 72 4.38 6.62 -1.59
C ILE A 72 3.08 6.10 -0.97
N ARG A 73 1.93 6.35 -1.60
CA ARG A 73 0.63 5.85 -1.12
C ARG A 73 0.61 4.33 -1.03
N GLN A 74 1.16 3.64 -2.04
CA GLN A 74 1.23 2.18 -2.02
C GLN A 74 2.20 1.67 -0.97
N ALA A 75 3.37 2.30 -0.81
CA ALA A 75 4.34 1.94 0.21
C ALA A 75 3.76 2.06 1.63
N VAL A 76 3.08 3.16 1.93
CA VAL A 76 2.43 3.36 3.25
C VAL A 76 1.32 2.34 3.47
N ARG A 77 0.48 2.04 2.45
CA ARG A 77 -0.56 1.01 2.58
C ARG A 77 0.02 -0.37 2.84
N PHE A 78 1.12 -0.71 2.15
CA PHE A 78 1.82 -1.97 2.37
C PHE A 78 2.37 -2.05 3.80
N LEU A 79 3.02 -1.00 4.28
CA LEU A 79 3.55 -0.96 5.64
C LEU A 79 2.44 -1.04 6.70
N LEU A 80 1.31 -0.34 6.50
CA LEU A 80 0.17 -0.46 7.42
C LEU A 80 -0.41 -1.87 7.44
N LYS A 81 -0.48 -2.55 6.29
CA LYS A 81 -0.93 -3.95 6.21
C LYS A 81 0.06 -4.91 6.85
N TRP A 82 1.35 -4.63 6.72
CA TRP A 82 2.41 -5.37 7.39
C TRP A 82 2.31 -5.25 8.92
N GLU A 83 2.12 -4.03 9.41
CA GLU A 83 2.02 -3.74 10.84
C GLU A 83 0.67 -4.11 11.46
N SER A 84 -0.40 -4.31 10.67
CA SER A 84 -1.72 -4.63 11.21
C SER A 84 -1.84 -6.05 11.78
N ALA A 85 -0.80 -6.88 11.65
CA ALA A 85 -0.75 -8.29 12.09
C ALA A 85 -1.86 -9.18 11.51
N ASP A 86 -2.60 -8.70 10.50
CA ASP A 86 -3.64 -9.48 9.82
C ASP A 86 -3.02 -10.56 8.90
N TYR A 87 -1.75 -10.39 8.53
CA TYR A 87 -1.01 -11.28 7.64
C TYR A 87 0.42 -11.47 8.14
N GLU A 88 0.84 -12.72 8.23
CA GLU A 88 2.25 -13.08 8.34
C GLU A 88 2.83 -13.28 6.95
N TYR A 89 4.03 -12.74 6.74
CA TYR A 89 4.69 -12.79 5.44
C TYR A 89 5.89 -13.74 5.51
N VAL A 90 5.92 -14.70 4.59
CA VAL A 90 7.06 -15.61 4.44
C VAL A 90 7.91 -15.11 3.28
N GLU A 91 9.15 -14.75 3.56
CA GLU A 91 10.12 -14.40 2.52
C GLU A 91 10.59 -15.66 1.79
N ILE A 92 10.45 -15.64 0.47
CA ILE A 92 10.97 -16.69 -0.41
C ILE A 92 11.94 -16.01 -1.38
N PRO A 93 13.20 -16.49 -1.50
CA PRO A 93 14.12 -15.99 -2.49
C PRO A 93 13.50 -16.01 -3.89
N ARG A 94 13.65 -14.92 -4.63
CA ARG A 94 13.03 -14.76 -5.94
C ARG A 94 13.37 -15.91 -6.89
N GLU A 95 14.62 -16.34 -6.90
CA GLU A 95 15.09 -17.44 -7.73
C GLU A 95 14.34 -18.74 -7.41
N ASP A 96 14.18 -19.06 -6.12
CA ASP A 96 13.45 -20.27 -5.70
C ASP A 96 11.96 -20.17 -6.04
N TYR A 97 11.35 -18.99 -5.88
CA TYR A 97 9.96 -18.77 -6.26
C TYR A 97 9.72 -18.94 -7.77
N GLU A 98 10.61 -18.40 -8.60
CA GLU A 98 10.54 -18.54 -10.06
C GLU A 98 10.79 -19.99 -10.50
N ARG A 99 11.77 -20.67 -9.89
CA ARG A 99 12.03 -22.09 -10.13
C ARG A 99 10.88 -22.98 -9.70
N LEU A 100 10.24 -22.69 -8.57
CA LEU A 100 9.03 -23.40 -8.11
C LEU A 100 7.89 -23.23 -9.12
N ASN A 101 7.66 -22.02 -9.61
CA ASN A 101 6.68 -21.76 -10.66
C ASN A 101 6.94 -22.59 -11.93
N GLN A 102 8.20 -22.62 -12.37
CA GLN A 102 8.58 -23.40 -13.54
C GLN A 102 8.38 -24.90 -13.32
N ALA A 103 8.81 -25.42 -12.17
CA ALA A 103 8.66 -26.83 -11.81
C ALA A 103 7.18 -27.24 -11.79
N LEU A 104 6.30 -26.44 -11.17
CA LEU A 104 4.85 -26.72 -11.14
C LEU A 104 4.25 -26.80 -12.55
N LYS A 105 4.69 -25.91 -13.44
CA LYS A 105 4.22 -25.90 -14.84
C LYS A 105 4.75 -27.10 -15.64
N GLU A 106 6.02 -27.44 -15.49
CA GLU A 106 6.66 -28.55 -16.21
C GLU A 106 6.19 -29.92 -15.71
N MET A 107 5.87 -30.03 -14.42
CA MET A 107 5.36 -31.25 -13.80
C MET A 107 3.85 -31.46 -14.00
N ASP A 108 3.17 -30.57 -14.72
CA ASP A 108 1.69 -30.55 -14.88
C ASP A 108 0.97 -30.69 -13.53
N ALA A 109 1.49 -29.98 -12.52
CA ALA A 109 0.97 -30.05 -11.17
C ALA A 109 -0.43 -29.41 -11.09
N PRO A 110 -1.31 -29.84 -10.16
CA PRO A 110 -2.69 -29.34 -10.04
C PRO A 110 -2.77 -27.93 -9.39
N TYR A 111 -1.75 -27.10 -9.61
CA TYR A 111 -1.59 -25.78 -9.03
C TYR A 111 -1.36 -24.77 -10.14
N LEU A 112 -1.99 -23.60 -10.03
CA LEU A 112 -1.89 -22.57 -11.06
C LEU A 112 -0.47 -21.95 -11.11
N ASN A 113 0.12 -21.75 -9.93
CA ASN A 113 1.42 -21.14 -9.71
C ASN A 113 1.92 -21.46 -8.29
N ALA A 114 3.11 -20.96 -7.96
CA ALA A 114 3.74 -21.11 -6.65
C ALA A 114 2.89 -20.56 -5.50
N GLU A 115 2.19 -19.44 -5.70
CA GLU A 115 1.29 -18.86 -4.70
C GLU A 115 0.10 -19.79 -4.39
N ASP A 116 -0.59 -20.30 -5.43
CA ASP A 116 -1.70 -21.25 -5.28
C ASP A 116 -1.23 -22.55 -4.60
N PHE A 117 -0.04 -23.03 -4.95
CA PHE A 117 0.59 -24.17 -4.28
C PHE A 117 0.79 -23.92 -2.78
N ILE A 118 1.40 -22.78 -2.41
CA ILE A 118 1.66 -22.45 -1.01
C ILE A 118 0.36 -22.33 -0.23
N LEU A 119 -0.62 -21.58 -0.75
CA LEU A 119 -1.90 -21.37 -0.07
C LEU A 119 -2.68 -22.67 0.13
N LYS A 120 -2.77 -23.53 -0.90
CA LYS A 120 -3.42 -24.84 -0.76
C LYS A 120 -2.68 -25.77 0.18
N GLN A 121 -1.35 -25.72 0.22
CA GLN A 121 -0.58 -26.55 1.14
C GLN A 121 -0.82 -26.12 2.59
N VAL A 122 -0.89 -24.81 2.86
CA VAL A 122 -1.26 -24.27 4.17
C VAL A 122 -2.66 -24.76 4.55
N GLN A 123 -3.64 -24.58 3.67
CA GLN A 123 -5.02 -24.98 3.95
C GLN A 123 -5.15 -26.50 4.19
N SER A 124 -4.49 -27.34 3.39
CA SER A 124 -4.51 -28.79 3.55
C SER A 124 -3.95 -29.24 4.91
N VAL A 125 -2.90 -28.57 5.40
CA VAL A 125 -2.33 -28.87 6.73
C VAL A 125 -3.27 -28.43 7.84
N LEU A 126 -3.89 -27.26 7.72
CA LEU A 126 -4.85 -26.76 8.71
C LEU A 126 -6.11 -27.64 8.76
N ASP A 127 -6.66 -28.04 7.61
CA ASP A 127 -7.83 -28.93 7.55
C ASP A 127 -7.55 -30.28 8.23
N LYS A 128 -6.35 -30.85 8.03
CA LYS A 128 -5.92 -32.07 8.72
C LYS A 128 -5.80 -31.89 10.22
N TYR A 129 -5.28 -30.73 10.65
CA TYR A 129 -5.17 -30.41 12.07
C TYR A 129 -6.56 -30.26 12.71
N ASP A 130 -7.49 -29.61 12.03
CA ASP A 130 -8.89 -29.46 12.49
C ASP A 130 -9.60 -30.81 12.59
N GLN A 131 -9.38 -31.72 11.63
CA GLN A 131 -9.89 -33.09 11.70
C GLN A 131 -9.32 -33.85 12.90
N TRP A 132 -8.00 -33.76 13.11
CA TRP A 132 -7.34 -34.40 14.24
C TRP A 132 -7.84 -33.86 15.60
N LEU A 133 -8.14 -32.57 15.70
CA LEU A 133 -8.74 -31.98 16.90
C LEU A 133 -10.14 -32.52 17.17
N LYS A 134 -10.97 -32.68 16.13
CA LYS A 134 -12.33 -33.26 16.26
C LYS A 134 -12.27 -34.72 16.73
N GLU A 135 -11.39 -35.53 16.15
CA GLU A 135 -11.21 -36.93 16.56
C GLU A 135 -10.67 -37.11 17.98
N ARG A 136 -9.95 -36.11 18.52
CA ARG A 136 -9.54 -36.08 19.94
C ARG A 136 -10.65 -35.57 20.86
N GLY A 137 -11.39 -34.54 20.46
CA GLY A 137 -12.49 -33.98 21.24
C GLY A 137 -13.72 -34.90 21.33
N GLU A 138 -13.92 -35.80 20.37
CA GLU A 138 -14.94 -36.87 20.43
C GLU A 138 -14.52 -38.09 21.26
N LYS A 139 -13.24 -38.15 21.71
CA LYS A 139 -12.71 -39.24 22.55
C LYS A 139 -12.60 -38.88 24.04
N GLU A 140 -12.95 -37.64 24.43
CA GLU A 140 -13.15 -37.22 25.81
C GLU A 140 -14.64 -37.26 26.19
#